data_AF-J9DKV9-F1
#
_entry.id   AF-J9DKV9-F1
#
_cell.length_a   1.000
_cell.length_b   1.000
_cell.length_c   1.000
_cell.angle_alpha   90.00
_cell.angle_beta   90.00
_cell.angle_gamma   90.00
#
_symmetry.space_group_name_H-M   'P 1'
#
loop_
_entity.id
_entity.type
_entity.pdbx_description
1 polymer ?
#
loop_
_entity_poly.entity_id
_entity_poly.type
_entity_poly.pdbx_seq_one_letter_code
_entity_poly.pdbx_strand_id
1 'polypeptide(L)'
;MFKKICGLTICMLAFKKLYDYFLKKLLSDKKYLENIIKVRKESPNEDMIIYTIEQGNKLVTEGDVQKGLHQFIFAYKILKCDWDRLMSAVQSDEIRQVLTMSKSEIDADEENLVHENP
;
A
#
# COMPACT_ATOMS: atom_id res chain seq x y z
N MET A 1 5.88 26.12 24.66
CA MET A 1 6.10 24.74 24.16
C MET A 1 5.00 24.23 23.19
N PHE A 2 4.12 25.09 22.64
CA PHE A 2 2.93 24.66 21.87
C PHE A 2 3.04 24.74 20.33
N LYS A 3 4.14 25.27 19.78
CA LYS A 3 4.24 25.54 18.32
C LYS A 3 4.68 24.35 17.46
N LYS A 4 5.07 23.21 18.04
CA LYS A 4 5.61 22.05 17.28
C LYS A 4 4.55 21.01 16.87
N ILE A 5 3.37 21.00 17.48
CA ILE A 5 2.37 19.94 17.26
C ILE A 5 1.50 20.22 16.02
N CYS A 6 1.26 21.49 15.66
CA CYS A 6 0.40 21.82 14.52
C CYS A 6 1.01 21.54 13.13
N GLY A 7 2.34 21.40 13.02
CA GLY A 7 2.99 21.12 11.74
C GLY A 7 2.75 19.69 11.25
N LEU A 8 2.75 18.72 12.17
CA LEU A 8 2.59 17.30 11.87
C LEU A 8 1.19 16.98 11.32
N THR A 9 0.14 17.58 11.88
CA THR A 9 -1.25 17.36 11.44
C THR A 9 -1.53 17.93 10.05
N ILE A 10 -0.94 19.07 9.68
CA ILE A 10 -1.09 19.66 8.34
C ILE A 10 -0.34 18.82 7.30
N CYS A 11 0.87 18.35 7.63
CA CYS A 11 1.60 17.41 6.78
C CYS A 11 0.81 16.10 6.59
N MET A 12 0.27 15.51 7.65
CA MET A 12 -0.57 14.30 7.55
C MET A 12 -1.81 14.50 6.67
N LEU A 13 -2.47 15.65 6.74
CA LEU A 13 -3.63 15.97 5.90
C LEU A 13 -3.25 16.11 4.41
N ALA A 14 -2.08 16.68 4.12
CA ALA A 14 -1.56 16.75 2.75
C ALA A 14 -1.21 15.35 2.23
N PHE A 15 -0.55 14.52 3.04
CA PHE A 15 -0.25 13.12 2.71
C PHE A 15 -1.52 12.29 2.47
N LYS A 16 -2.57 12.48 3.29
CA LYS A 16 -3.86 11.80 3.12
C LYS A 16 -4.52 12.13 1.77
N LYS A 17 -4.59 13.42 1.40
CA LYS A 17 -5.17 13.83 0.10
C LYS A 17 -4.35 13.29 -1.08
N LEU A 18 -3.04 13.23 -0.92
CA LEU A 18 -2.15 12.65 -1.91
C LEU A 18 -2.44 11.16 -2.06
N TYR A 19 -2.51 10.41 -0.95
CA TYR A 19 -2.84 8.99 -0.92
C TYR A 19 -4.19 8.67 -1.58
N ASP A 20 -5.26 9.38 -1.20
CA ASP A 20 -6.61 9.18 -1.76
C ASP A 20 -6.63 9.37 -3.28
N TYR A 21 -5.89 10.36 -3.79
CA TYR A 21 -5.79 10.61 -5.22
C TYR A 21 -5.09 9.46 -5.95
N PHE A 22 -4.01 8.94 -5.37
CA PHE A 22 -3.24 7.86 -5.98
C PHE A 22 -3.94 6.50 -5.88
N LEU A 23 -4.56 6.18 -4.75
CA LEU A 23 -5.31 4.95 -4.56
C LEU A 23 -6.47 4.86 -5.56
N LYS A 24 -7.25 5.94 -5.71
CA LYS A 24 -8.32 6.03 -6.72
C LYS A 24 -7.78 5.87 -8.14
N LYS A 25 -6.62 6.46 -8.43
CA LYS A 25 -6.00 6.35 -9.76
C LYS A 25 -5.48 4.94 -10.05
N LEU A 26 -4.92 4.26 -9.05
CA LEU A 26 -4.43 2.88 -9.16
C LEU A 26 -5.58 1.89 -9.37
N LEU A 27 -6.66 2.06 -8.60
CA LEU A 27 -7.86 1.23 -8.69
C LEU A 27 -8.69 1.54 -9.93
N SER A 28 -8.51 2.70 -10.56
CA SER A 28 -9.17 3.08 -11.81
C SER A 28 -8.44 2.58 -13.06
N ASP A 29 -7.19 2.12 -12.98
CA ASP A 29 -6.45 1.66 -14.14
C ASP A 29 -6.80 0.20 -14.47
N LYS A 30 -7.74 0.05 -15.40
CA LYS A 30 -8.28 -1.23 -15.86
C LYS A 30 -7.19 -2.19 -16.37
N LYS A 31 -6.13 -1.65 -16.99
CA LYS A 31 -5.03 -2.45 -17.56
C LYS A 31 -4.08 -2.96 -16.48
N TYR A 32 -3.90 -2.17 -15.41
CA TYR A 32 -3.20 -2.59 -14.21
C TYR A 32 -3.96 -3.71 -13.48
N LEU A 33 -5.28 -3.55 -13.31
CA LEU A 33 -6.15 -4.57 -12.71
C LEU A 33 -6.19 -5.89 -13.51
N GLU A 34 -6.25 -5.84 -14.84
CA GLU A 34 -6.24 -7.03 -15.70
C GLU A 34 -4.93 -7.82 -15.61
N ASN A 35 -3.78 -7.15 -15.59
CA ASN A 35 -2.48 -7.80 -15.39
C ASN A 35 -2.39 -8.45 -14.00
N ILE A 36 -2.99 -7.85 -12.99
CA ILE A 36 -3.02 -8.34 -11.61
C ILE A 36 -3.89 -9.60 -11.45
N ILE A 37 -5.07 -9.61 -12.07
CA ILE A 37 -5.97 -10.77 -12.05
C ILE A 37 -5.30 -11.99 -12.72
N LYS A 38 -4.43 -11.75 -13.71
CA LYS A 38 -3.66 -12.80 -14.37
C LYS A 38 -2.58 -13.40 -13.46
N VAL A 39 -1.90 -12.58 -12.67
CA VAL A 39 -0.92 -13.02 -11.64
C VAL A 39 -1.60 -13.80 -10.51
N ARG A 40 -2.86 -13.47 -10.18
CA ARG A 40 -3.66 -14.12 -9.10
C ARG A 40 -3.93 -15.62 -9.30
N LYS A 41 -3.85 -16.15 -10.52
CA LYS A 41 -4.16 -17.57 -10.80
C LYS A 41 -3.04 -18.54 -10.49
N GLU A 42 -1.82 -18.05 -10.29
CA GLU A 42 -0.69 -18.86 -9.87
C GLU A 42 -0.41 -18.47 -8.41
N SER A 43 -0.39 -19.46 -7.51
CA SER A 43 -0.08 -19.32 -6.07
C SER A 43 0.93 -18.20 -5.82
N PRO A 44 0.78 -17.36 -4.77
CA PRO A 44 1.75 -16.31 -4.49
C PRO A 44 3.14 -16.93 -4.43
N ASN A 45 3.96 -16.59 -5.42
CA ASN A 45 5.34 -16.99 -5.43
C ASN A 45 5.99 -16.24 -4.27
N GLU A 46 6.41 -16.98 -3.25
CA GLU A 46 7.02 -16.44 -2.04
C GLU A 46 8.16 -15.47 -2.38
N ASP A 47 8.92 -15.78 -3.44
CA ASP A 47 9.98 -14.93 -3.98
C ASP A 47 9.46 -13.59 -4.47
N MET A 48 8.25 -13.56 -5.04
CA MET A 48 7.60 -12.33 -5.51
C MET A 48 7.16 -11.46 -4.33
N ILE A 49 6.66 -12.06 -3.25
CA ILE A 49 6.34 -11.31 -2.01
C ILE A 49 7.60 -10.66 -1.45
N ILE A 50 8.67 -11.43 -1.30
CA ILE A 50 9.95 -10.95 -0.76
C ILE A 50 10.48 -9.83 -1.66
N TYR A 51 10.56 -10.06 -2.97
CA TYR A 51 11.02 -9.06 -3.93
C TYR A 51 10.19 -7.77 -3.89
N THR A 52 8.87 -7.88 -3.85
CA THR A 52 7.97 -6.73 -3.79
C THR A 52 8.22 -5.90 -2.51
N ILE A 53 8.38 -6.55 -1.36
CA ILE A 53 8.67 -5.85 -0.10
C ILE A 53 10.05 -5.18 -0.14
N GLU A 54 11.06 -5.86 -0.69
CA GLU A 54 12.40 -5.28 -0.88
C GLU A 54 12.39 -4.06 -1.79
N GLN A 55 11.67 -4.12 -2.93
CA GLN A 55 11.49 -2.96 -3.79
C GLN A 55 10.76 -1.82 -3.07
N GLY A 56 9.76 -2.15 -2.25
CA GLY A 56 9.07 -1.17 -1.42
C GLY A 56 10.03 -0.42 -0.49
N ASN A 57 10.87 -1.17 0.24
CA ASN A 57 11.88 -0.60 1.13
C ASN A 57 12.89 0.25 0.37
N LYS A 58 13.42 -0.25 -0.75
CA LYS A 58 14.37 0.48 -1.60
C LYS A 58 13.81 1.81 -2.09
N LEU A 59 12.58 1.82 -2.60
CA LEU A 59 11.92 3.04 -3.09
C LEU A 59 11.73 4.06 -1.96
N VAL A 60 11.39 3.62 -0.74
CA VAL A 60 11.32 4.52 0.42
C VAL A 60 12.69 5.11 0.74
N THR A 61 13.75 4.28 0.74
CA THR A 61 15.13 4.75 0.97
C THR A 61 15.59 5.76 -0.09
N GLU A 62 15.15 5.58 -1.34
CA GLU A 62 15.43 6.50 -2.46
C GLU A 62 14.58 7.79 -2.41
N GLY A 63 13.64 7.91 -1.45
CA GLY A 63 12.76 9.07 -1.27
C GLY A 63 11.44 8.99 -2.05
N ASP A 64 11.26 7.94 -2.85
CA ASP A 64 10.04 7.63 -3.61
C ASP A 64 8.99 6.92 -2.71
N VAL A 65 8.65 7.56 -1.59
CA VAL A 65 7.79 7.02 -0.52
C VAL A 65 6.46 6.48 -1.06
N GLN A 66 5.86 7.19 -2.02
CA GLN A 66 4.58 6.78 -2.58
C GLN A 66 4.65 5.47 -3.35
N LYS A 67 5.68 5.30 -4.18
CA LYS A 67 5.87 4.04 -4.93
C LYS A 67 6.20 2.91 -3.97
N GLY A 68 6.94 3.19 -2.90
CA GLY A 68 7.20 2.24 -1.84
C GLY A 68 5.92 1.74 -1.16
N LEU A 69 5.04 2.66 -0.76
CA LEU A 69 3.73 2.34 -0.20
C LEU A 69 2.88 1.48 -1.16
N HIS A 70 2.90 1.77 -2.46
CA HIS A 70 2.20 0.93 -3.44
C HIS A 70 2.72 -0.51 -3.46
N GLN A 71 4.04 -0.73 -3.34
CA GLN A 71 4.58 -2.09 -3.29
C GLN A 71 4.12 -2.83 -2.03
N PHE A 72 4.10 -2.18 -0.87
CA PHE A 72 3.63 -2.82 0.37
C PHE A 72 2.15 -3.19 0.32
N ILE A 73 1.31 -2.30 -0.20
CA ILE A 73 -0.12 -2.58 -0.39
C ILE A 73 -0.31 -3.71 -1.40
N PHE A 74 0.48 -3.73 -2.48
CA PHE A 74 0.45 -4.81 -3.46
C PHE A 74 0.81 -6.16 -2.83
N ALA A 75 1.88 -6.22 -2.03
CA ALA A 75 2.26 -7.44 -1.31
C ALA A 75 1.11 -7.94 -0.40
N TYR A 76 0.49 -7.04 0.36
CA TYR A 76 -0.62 -7.40 1.26
C TYR A 76 -1.88 -7.84 0.50
N LYS A 77 -2.39 -6.98 -0.40
CA LYS A 77 -3.71 -7.17 -1.01
C LYS A 77 -3.71 -8.15 -2.16
N ILE A 78 -2.70 -8.06 -3.02
CA ILE A 78 -2.64 -8.80 -4.27
C ILE A 78 -1.94 -10.13 -4.06
N LEU A 79 -0.75 -10.10 -3.45
CA LEU A 79 0.03 -11.31 -3.19
C LEU A 79 -0.41 -12.03 -1.92
N LYS A 80 -1.42 -11.51 -1.20
CA LYS A 80 -1.96 -12.10 0.04
C LYS A 80 -0.88 -12.37 1.09
N CYS A 81 0.12 -11.49 1.15
CA CYS A 81 1.12 -11.52 2.21
C CYS A 81 0.41 -11.32 3.56
N ASP A 82 0.79 -12.11 4.55
CA ASP A 82 0.32 -11.93 5.91
C ASP A 82 0.69 -10.52 6.44
N TRP A 83 -0.21 -9.90 7.20
CA TRP A 83 -0.03 -8.53 7.68
C TRP A 83 1.14 -8.42 8.65
N ASP A 84 1.24 -9.33 9.62
CA ASP A 84 2.31 -9.28 10.62
C ASP A 84 3.66 -9.54 9.96
N ARG A 85 3.67 -10.45 8.99
CA ARG A 85 4.83 -10.69 8.14
C ARG A 85 5.24 -9.43 7.36
N LEU A 86 4.32 -8.76 6.66
CA LEU A 86 4.62 -7.52 5.94
C LEU A 86 5.21 -6.48 6.90
N MET A 87 4.55 -6.25 8.03
CA MET A 87 4.95 -5.24 9.01
C MET A 87 6.32 -5.51 9.62
N SER A 88 6.69 -6.78 9.82
CA SER A 88 8.02 -7.15 10.29
C SER A 88 9.13 -6.86 9.28
N ALA A 89 8.81 -6.85 7.98
CA ALA A 89 9.76 -6.71 6.88
C ALA A 89 9.91 -5.27 6.36
N VAL A 90 8.92 -4.40 6.59
CA VAL A 90 9.05 -2.95 6.33
C VAL A 90 10.09 -2.38 7.28
N GLN A 91 11.09 -1.65 6.78
CA GLN A 91 12.20 -1.16 7.61
C GLN A 91 11.90 0.16 8.33
N SER A 92 11.07 1.03 7.74
CA SER A 92 10.75 2.35 8.28
C SER A 92 9.58 2.32 9.26
N ASP A 93 9.79 2.82 10.48
CA ASP A 93 8.74 3.01 11.49
C ASP A 93 7.61 3.93 11.03
N GLU A 94 7.96 4.97 10.28
CA GLU A 94 6.99 5.94 9.76
C GLU A 94 6.06 5.27 8.75
N ILE A 95 6.61 4.43 7.88
CA ILE A 95 5.84 3.66 6.90
C ILE A 95 4.98 2.61 7.60
N ARG A 96 5.52 1.91 8.61
CA ARG A 96 4.74 0.99 9.44
C ARG A 96 3.53 1.68 10.07
N GLN A 97 3.72 2.87 10.62
CA GLN A 97 2.64 3.64 11.24
C GLN A 97 1.57 4.05 10.22
N VAL A 98 1.98 4.52 9.04
CA VAL A 98 1.07 4.86 7.94
C VAL A 98 0.25 3.64 7.51
N LEU A 99 0.90 2.51 7.24
CA LEU A 99 0.23 1.26 6.85
C LEU A 99 -0.76 0.80 7.93
N THR A 100 -0.38 0.87 9.20
CA THR A 100 -1.25 0.49 10.32
C THR A 100 -2.49 1.38 10.42
N MET A 101 -2.32 2.69 10.27
CA MET A 101 -3.44 3.65 10.31
C MET A 101 -4.39 3.47 9.12
N SER A 102 -3.88 3.04 7.97
CA SER A 102 -4.66 2.81 6.76
C SER A 102 -5.19 1.38 6.64
N LYS A 103 -4.91 0.47 7.60
CA LYS A 103 -5.24 -0.96 7.48
C LYS A 103 -6.73 -1.21 7.23
N SER A 104 -7.61 -0.57 7.99
CA SER A 104 -9.07 -0.74 7.85
C SER A 104 -9.59 -0.25 6.50
N GLU A 105 -8.99 0.80 5.94
CA GLU A 105 -9.34 1.33 4.61
C GLU A 105 -8.82 0.39 3.51
N ILE A 106 -7.59 -0.10 3.65
CA ILE A 106 -7.00 -1.12 2.79
C ILE A 106 -7.84 -2.41 2.82
N ASP A 107 -8.43 -2.76 3.97
CA ASP A 107 -9.31 -3.91 4.15
C ASP A 107 -10.69 -3.74 3.50
N ALA A 108 -11.28 -2.54 3.56
CA ALA A 108 -12.61 -2.25 3.02
C ALA A 108 -12.69 -2.27 1.48
N ASP A 109 -11.59 -2.02 0.77
CA ASP A 109 -11.57 -2.01 -0.71
C ASP A 109 -11.75 -3.39 -1.37
N GLU A 110 -11.87 -4.47 -0.59
CA GLU A 110 -12.10 -5.83 -1.08
C GLU A 110 -13.58 -6.11 -1.43
N GLU A 111 -14.54 -5.40 -0.81
CA GLU A 111 -15.99 -5.64 -1.00
C GLU A 111 -16.57 -4.98 -2.26
N ASN A 112 -16.01 -3.87 -2.74
CA ASN A 112 -16.53 -3.16 -3.92
C ASN A 112 -16.13 -3.79 -5.27
N LEU A 113 -15.09 -4.63 -5.30
CA LEU A 113 -14.64 -5.29 -6.53
C LEU A 113 -15.49 -6.51 -6.93
N VAL A 114 -16.35 -7.01 -6.03
CA VAL A 114 -17.19 -8.20 -6.27
C VAL A 114 -18.61 -7.82 -6.72
N HIS A 115 -19.10 -6.62 -6.39
CA HIS A 115 -20.48 -6.21 -6.69
C HIS A 115 -20.68 -5.41 -7.98
N GLU A 116 -19.61 -4.98 -8.67
CA GLU A 116 -19.71 -4.20 -9.92
C GLU A 116 -19.54 -5.03 -11.22
N ASN A 117 -19.46 -6.36 -11.14
CA ASN A 117 -19.54 -7.25 -12.32
C ASN A 117 -20.74 -8.22 -12.19
N PRO A 118 -21.95 -7.82 -12.65
CA PRO A 118 -22.92 -8.79 -13.14
C PRO A 118 -22.46 -9.46 -14.45
#